data_AF-A0A534UTF2-F1
#
_entry.id   AF-A0A534UTF2-F1
#
_cell.length_a   1.000
_cell.length_b   1.000
_cell.length_c   1.000
_cell.angle_alpha   90.00
_cell.angle_beta   90.00
_cell.angle_gamma   90.00
#
_symmetry.space_group_name_H-M   'P 1'
#
loop_
_entity.id
_entity.type
_entity.pdbx_description
1 polymer ?
#
loop_
_entity_poly.entity_id
_entity_poly.type
_entity_poly.pdbx_seq_one_letter_code
_entity_poly.pdbx_strand_id
1 'polypeptide(L)'
;MIQLGQAQKNQLTALKKECKRLQKQLEAIHKKTGYEDLAHGALALEIAEHTVEETLEHTGLGGEIQHKRNPKAHRQAKQWHKIVKGLRVQGSRFLKMHPSEDLETALKALEIAEGSLEEVAEHYE
;
A
#
# COMPACT_ATOMS: atom_id res chain seq x y z
N MET A 1 -12.85 -13.25 16.88
CA MET A 1 -12.75 -13.29 15.41
C MET A 1 -14.16 -13.20 14.84
N ILE A 2 -14.49 -12.12 14.14
CA ILE A 2 -15.76 -12.01 13.41
C ILE A 2 -15.61 -12.86 12.16
N GLN A 3 -16.36 -13.96 12.05
CA GLN A 3 -16.46 -14.69 10.78
C GLN A 3 -17.16 -13.77 9.77
N LEU A 4 -16.36 -13.15 8.90
CA LEU A 4 -16.90 -12.46 7.73
C LEU A 4 -17.51 -13.51 6.81
N GLY A 5 -18.71 -13.25 6.30
CA GLY A 5 -19.45 -14.17 5.46
C GLY A 5 -19.01 -14.14 4.00
N GLN A 6 -19.56 -15.06 3.20
CA GLN A 6 -19.32 -15.15 1.75
C GLN A 6 -19.64 -13.84 1.01
N ALA A 7 -20.60 -13.05 1.52
CA ALA A 7 -20.95 -11.76 0.95
C ALA A 7 -19.80 -10.74 1.05
N GLN A 8 -19.15 -10.63 2.20
CA GLN A 8 -18.00 -9.74 2.40
C GLN A 8 -16.80 -10.17 1.55
N LYS A 9 -16.56 -11.49 1.45
CA LYS A 9 -15.55 -12.04 0.52
C LYS A 9 -15.81 -11.61 -0.92
N ASN A 10 -17.05 -11.72 -1.38
CA ASN A 10 -17.43 -11.33 -2.73
C ASN A 10 -17.25 -9.82 -2.96
N GLN A 11 -17.61 -8.99 -1.98
CA GLN A 11 -17.43 -7.54 -2.03
C GLN A 11 -15.96 -7.14 -2.12
N LEU A 12 -15.11 -7.67 -1.23
CA LEU A 12 -13.67 -7.41 -1.25
C LEU A 12 -13.03 -7.93 -2.56
N THR A 13 -13.43 -9.10 -3.04
CA THR A 13 -12.97 -9.63 -4.33
C THR A 13 -13.36 -8.73 -5.50
N ALA A 14 -14.57 -8.17 -5.48
CA ALA A 14 -15.03 -7.23 -6.50
C ALA A 14 -14.23 -5.92 -6.44
N LEU A 15 -13.98 -5.40 -5.24
CA LEU A 15 -13.16 -4.21 -5.03
C LEU A 15 -11.73 -4.41 -5.57
N LYS A 16 -11.09 -5.54 -5.24
CA LYS A 16 -9.76 -5.91 -5.76
C LYS A 16 -9.73 -5.86 -7.30
N LYS A 17 -10.71 -6.50 -7.94
CA LYS A 17 -10.83 -6.52 -9.41
C LYS A 17 -11.01 -5.13 -10.00
N GLU A 18 -11.78 -4.29 -9.32
CA GLU A 18 -12.05 -2.93 -9.75
C GLU A 18 -10.81 -2.03 -9.66
N CYS A 19 -10.05 -2.11 -8.55
CA CYS A 19 -8.75 -1.45 -8.40
C CYS A 19 -7.82 -1.81 -9.58
N LYS A 20 -7.67 -3.11 -9.86
CA LYS A 20 -6.87 -3.61 -10.98
C LYS A 20 -7.35 -3.09 -12.35
N ARG A 21 -8.67 -3.04 -12.55
CA ARG A 21 -9.28 -2.55 -13.79
C ARG A 21 -8.98 -1.07 -14.00
N LEU A 22 -9.17 -0.26 -12.97
CA LEU A 22 -8.91 1.18 -12.99
C LEU A 22 -7.41 1.47 -13.14
N GLN A 23 -6.53 0.70 -12.49
CA GLN A 23 -5.07 0.82 -12.63
C GLN A 23 -4.67 0.72 -14.10
N LYS A 24 -5.11 -0.35 -14.79
CA LYS A 24 -4.84 -0.56 -16.22
C LYS A 24 -5.36 0.58 -17.09
N GLN A 25 -6.51 1.16 -16.74
CA GLN A 25 -7.07 2.30 -17.47
C GLN A 25 -6.19 3.55 -17.29
N LEU A 26 -5.76 3.85 -16.07
CA LEU A 26 -4.86 4.97 -15.80
C LEU A 26 -3.52 4.79 -16.49
N GLU A 27 -2.91 3.59 -16.43
CA GLU A 27 -1.66 3.29 -17.14
C GLU A 27 -1.79 3.47 -18.66
N ALA A 28 -2.93 3.06 -19.24
CA ALA A 28 -3.18 3.22 -20.67
C ALA A 28 -3.35 4.69 -21.08
N ILE A 29 -3.97 5.51 -20.23
CA ILE A 29 -4.10 6.95 -20.48
C ILE A 29 -2.74 7.63 -20.28
N HIS A 30 -2.02 7.32 -19.20
CA HIS A 30 -0.67 7.81 -18.94
C HIS A 30 0.27 7.55 -20.13
N LYS A 31 0.28 6.33 -20.69
CA LYS A 31 1.09 5.99 -21.87
C LYS A 31 0.75 6.84 -23.11
N LYS A 32 -0.48 7.37 -23.20
CA LYS A 32 -0.93 8.22 -24.32
C LYS A 32 -0.65 9.69 -24.09
N THR A 33 -0.77 10.17 -22.85
CA THR A 33 -0.71 11.60 -22.53
C THR A 33 0.61 12.05 -21.93
N GLY A 34 1.37 11.14 -21.31
CA GLY A 34 2.58 11.45 -20.55
C GLY A 34 2.34 12.18 -19.23
N TYR A 35 1.09 12.22 -18.73
CA TYR A 35 0.78 12.91 -17.48
C TYR A 35 1.22 12.07 -16.27
N GLU A 36 2.21 12.56 -15.52
CA GLU A 36 2.79 11.86 -14.36
C GLU A 36 1.78 11.63 -13.23
N ASP A 37 0.79 12.51 -13.06
CA ASP A 37 -0.27 12.33 -12.05
C ASP A 37 -1.08 11.04 -12.28
N LEU A 38 -1.18 10.58 -13.52
CA LEU A 38 -1.84 9.31 -13.85
C LEU A 38 -0.97 8.11 -13.44
N ALA A 39 0.36 8.24 -13.44
CA ALA A 39 1.25 7.22 -12.89
C ALA A 39 1.12 7.15 -11.37
N HIS A 40 1.02 8.30 -10.68
CA HIS A 40 0.71 8.34 -9.25
C HIS A 40 -0.64 7.69 -8.93
N GLY A 41 -1.68 7.99 -9.72
CA GLY A 41 -3.00 7.37 -9.56
C GLY A 41 -2.99 5.85 -9.81
N ALA A 42 -2.21 5.37 -10.78
CA ALA A 42 -2.04 3.93 -11.02
C ALA A 42 -1.37 3.23 -9.83
N LEU A 43 -0.29 3.83 -9.28
CA LEU A 43 0.38 3.32 -8.09
C LEU A 43 -0.55 3.30 -6.86
N ALA A 44 -1.38 4.32 -6.67
CA ALA A 44 -2.35 4.34 -5.58
C ALA A 44 -3.38 3.19 -5.68
N LEU A 45 -3.80 2.85 -6.91
CA LEU A 45 -4.72 1.73 -7.14
C LEU A 45 -4.05 0.37 -6.96
N GLU A 46 -2.76 0.24 -7.27
CA GLU A 46 -1.96 -0.95 -6.98
C GLU A 46 -1.87 -1.19 -5.47
N ILE A 47 -1.54 -0.14 -4.69
CA ILE A 47 -1.55 -0.19 -3.22
C ILE A 47 -2.93 -0.60 -2.70
N ALA A 48 -4.01 0.01 -3.21
CA ALA A 48 -5.37 -0.36 -2.81
C ALA A 48 -5.73 -1.82 -3.18
N GLU A 49 -5.28 -2.33 -4.35
CA GLU A 49 -5.45 -3.75 -4.72
C GLU A 49 -4.78 -4.66 -3.67
N HIS A 50 -3.54 -4.35 -3.30
CA HIS A 50 -2.76 -5.11 -2.32
C HIS A 50 -3.39 -5.08 -0.92
N THR A 51 -3.83 -3.91 -0.43
CA THR A 51 -4.48 -3.81 0.88
C THR A 51 -5.77 -4.65 0.96
N VAL A 52 -6.54 -4.72 -0.14
CA VAL A 52 -7.74 -5.56 -0.19
C VAL A 52 -7.40 -7.05 -0.21
N GLU A 53 -6.31 -7.44 -0.88
CA GLU A 53 -5.77 -8.80 -0.84
C GLU A 53 -5.32 -9.19 0.56
N GLU A 54 -4.50 -8.38 1.23
CA GLU A 54 -4.07 -8.63 2.61
C GLU A 54 -5.26 -8.70 3.57
N THR A 55 -6.28 -7.84 3.38
CA THR A 55 -7.51 -7.91 4.19
C THR A 55 -8.25 -9.23 4.00
N LEU A 56 -8.35 -9.73 2.77
CA LEU A 56 -8.97 -11.03 2.50
C LEU A 56 -8.18 -12.15 3.21
N GLU A 57 -6.86 -12.09 3.16
CA GLU A 57 -5.98 -13.10 3.75
C GLU A 57 -6.03 -13.08 5.29
N HIS A 58 -5.88 -11.93 5.93
CA HIS A 58 -5.94 -11.77 7.40
C HIS A 58 -7.30 -12.11 8.00
N THR A 59 -8.36 -12.08 7.19
CA THR A 59 -9.71 -12.47 7.61
C THR A 59 -10.03 -13.95 7.39
N GLY A 60 -9.08 -14.73 6.86
CA GLY A 60 -9.27 -16.14 6.51
C GLY A 60 -10.20 -16.37 5.30
N LEU A 61 -10.53 -15.30 4.58
CA LEU A 61 -11.36 -15.35 3.36
C LEU A 61 -10.51 -15.49 2.08
N GLY A 62 -9.23 -15.18 2.16
CA GLY A 62 -8.21 -15.35 1.12
C GLY A 62 -7.49 -16.71 1.20
N GLY A 63 -6.32 -16.81 0.58
CA GLY A 63 -5.39 -17.91 0.82
C GLY A 63 -4.60 -17.69 2.12
N GLU A 64 -3.99 -18.74 2.69
CA GLU A 64 -3.00 -18.55 3.75
C GLU A 64 -1.73 -17.94 3.15
N ILE A 65 -1.30 -16.76 3.65
CA ILE A 65 0.06 -16.30 3.42
C ILE A 65 0.97 -17.22 4.23
N GLN A 66 1.73 -18.05 3.52
CA GLN A 66 2.87 -18.70 4.16
C GLN A 66 3.96 -17.65 4.36
N HIS A 67 4.07 -17.13 5.59
CA HIS A 67 5.21 -16.32 5.99
C HIS A 67 6.47 -17.19 5.97
N LYS A 68 7.16 -17.16 4.83
CA LYS A 68 8.45 -17.83 4.69
C LYS A 68 9.52 -16.92 5.26
N ARG A 69 10.18 -17.38 6.33
CA ARG A 69 11.32 -16.67 6.93
C ARG A 69 12.29 -16.19 5.86
N ASN A 70 12.63 -14.91 5.91
CA ASN A 70 13.58 -14.30 4.99
C ASN A 70 14.41 -13.25 5.75
N PRO A 71 15.53 -13.67 6.38
CA PRO A 71 16.36 -12.78 7.18
C PRO A 71 16.93 -11.58 6.41
N LYS A 72 17.06 -11.69 5.08
CA LYS A 72 17.48 -10.56 4.24
C LYS A 72 16.36 -9.54 4.11
N ALA A 73 15.15 -9.98 3.79
CA ALA A 73 13.97 -9.12 3.72
C ALA A 73 13.71 -8.44 5.06
N HIS A 74 13.79 -9.19 6.17
CA HIS A 74 13.69 -8.66 7.52
C HIS A 74 14.65 -7.49 7.79
N ARG A 75 15.96 -7.71 7.54
CA ARG A 75 16.98 -6.67 7.76
C ARG A 75 16.76 -5.45 6.87
N GLN A 76 16.38 -5.65 5.62
CA GLN A 76 16.09 -4.57 4.69
C GLN A 76 14.85 -3.79 5.11
N ALA A 77 13.77 -4.49 5.51
CA ALA A 77 12.55 -3.87 6.01
C ALA A 77 12.83 -2.99 7.24
N LYS A 78 13.58 -3.50 8.23
CA LYS A 78 14.00 -2.71 9.41
C LYS A 78 14.81 -1.46 9.04
N GLN A 79 15.68 -1.55 8.03
CA GLN A 79 16.46 -0.40 7.56
C GLN A 79 15.57 0.63 6.84
N TRP A 80 14.75 0.19 5.90
CA TRP A 80 13.85 1.05 5.14
C TRP A 80 12.80 1.69 6.04
N HIS A 81 12.26 0.97 7.01
CA HIS A 81 11.31 1.49 7.99
C HIS A 81 11.87 2.74 8.70
N LYS A 82 13.13 2.69 9.15
CA LYS A 82 13.80 3.86 9.77
C LYS A 82 13.92 5.03 8.82
N ILE A 83 14.23 4.79 7.54
CA ILE A 83 14.37 5.82 6.52
C ILE A 83 13.00 6.47 6.25
N VAL A 84 11.97 5.67 5.99
CA VAL A 84 10.60 6.12 5.70
C VAL A 84 10.06 6.93 6.88
N LYS A 85 10.20 6.43 8.11
CA LYS A 85 9.83 7.15 9.33
C LYS A 85 10.55 8.50 9.45
N GLY A 86 11.85 8.53 9.15
CA GLY A 86 12.65 9.75 9.14
C GLY A 86 12.17 10.77 8.10
N LEU A 87 11.84 10.32 6.89
CA LEU A 87 11.28 11.16 5.81
C LEU A 87 9.91 11.70 6.19
N ARG A 88 9.03 10.86 6.76
CA ARG A 88 7.69 11.28 7.19
C ARG A 88 7.77 12.38 8.25
N VAL A 89 8.59 12.21 9.27
CA VAL A 89 8.78 13.24 10.32
C VAL A 89 9.31 14.56 9.75
N GLN A 90 10.28 14.50 8.83
CA GLN A 90 10.83 15.69 8.18
C GLN A 90 9.79 16.38 7.29
N GLY A 91 9.10 15.63 6.44
CA GLY A 91 8.05 16.16 5.56
C GLY A 91 6.89 16.75 6.36
N SER A 92 6.45 16.12 7.46
CA SER A 92 5.41 16.68 8.33
C SER A 92 5.81 18.01 8.98
N ARG A 93 7.10 18.18 9.34
CA ARG A 93 7.60 19.48 9.82
C ARG A 93 7.59 20.52 8.70
N PHE A 94 7.99 20.14 7.50
CA PHE A 94 7.99 21.02 6.35
C PHE A 94 6.57 21.46 5.97
N LEU A 95 5.60 20.54 5.96
CA LEU A 95 4.19 20.81 5.66
C LEU A 95 3.58 21.86 6.61
N LYS A 96 3.96 21.86 7.89
CA LYS A 96 3.52 22.87 8.87
C LYS A 96 3.98 24.28 8.52
N MET A 97 5.13 24.41 7.86
CA MET A 97 5.70 25.69 7.44
C MET A 97 5.23 26.08 6.03
N HIS A 98 4.93 25.08 5.19
CA HIS A 98 4.57 25.25 3.80
C HIS A 98 3.43 24.30 3.43
N PRO A 99 2.16 24.74 3.54
CA PRO A 99 1.01 23.94 3.14
C PRO A 99 1.11 23.54 1.67
N SER A 100 0.95 22.25 1.39
CA SER A 100 1.01 21.66 0.06
C SER A 100 0.19 20.37 0.04
N GLU A 101 -0.80 20.30 -0.84
CA GLU A 101 -1.65 19.12 -1.01
C GLU A 101 -0.84 17.91 -1.53
N ASP A 102 0.13 18.16 -2.41
CA ASP A 102 1.04 17.13 -2.93
C ASP A 102 1.90 16.54 -1.81
N LEU A 103 2.42 17.39 -0.91
CA LEU A 103 3.20 16.92 0.23
C LEU A 103 2.34 16.18 1.25
N GLU A 104 1.10 16.61 1.49
CA GLU A 104 0.16 15.86 2.32
C GLU A 104 -0.09 14.46 1.73
N THR A 105 -0.27 14.37 0.42
CA THR A 105 -0.46 13.11 -0.30
C THR A 105 0.78 12.22 -0.21
N ALA A 106 1.98 12.78 -0.42
CA ALA A 106 3.23 12.05 -0.27
C ALA A 106 3.44 11.53 1.17
N LEU A 107 3.02 12.29 2.19
CA LEU A 107 3.10 11.86 3.59
C LEU A 107 2.14 10.70 3.90
N LYS A 108 0.94 10.69 3.32
CA LYS A 108 0.02 9.54 3.41
C LYS A 108 0.61 8.30 2.76
N ALA A 109 1.27 8.44 1.60
CA ALA A 109 1.97 7.32 0.95
C ALA A 109 3.13 6.78 1.82
N LEU A 110 3.91 7.66 2.45
CA LEU A 110 4.97 7.26 3.38
C LEU A 110 4.42 6.57 4.64
N GLU A 111 3.24 6.96 5.12
CA GLU A 111 2.58 6.28 6.25
C GLU A 111 2.17 4.84 5.89
N ILE A 112 1.62 4.62 4.71
CA ILE A 112 1.32 3.27 4.20
C ILE A 112 2.62 2.44 4.11
N ALA A 113 3.66 3.01 3.51
CA ALA A 113 4.95 2.33 3.39
C ALA A 113 5.59 2.02 4.75
N GLU A 114 5.45 2.91 5.76
CA GLU A 114 5.93 2.68 7.12
C GLU A 114 5.25 1.43 7.71
N GLY A 115 3.92 1.33 7.62
CA GLY A 115 3.15 0.19 8.12
C GLY A 115 3.51 -1.13 7.44
N SER A 116 3.58 -1.16 6.09
CA SER A 116 3.95 -2.38 5.37
C SER A 116 5.37 -2.87 5.70
N LEU A 117 6.31 -1.95 5.94
CA LEU A 117 7.68 -2.31 6.32
C LEU A 117 7.77 -2.81 7.77
N GLU A 118 6.93 -2.29 8.67
CA GLU A 118 6.79 -2.80 10.03
C GLU A 118 6.28 -4.24 10.02
N GLU A 119 5.24 -4.53 9.23
CA GLU A 119 4.68 -5.88 9.09
C GLU A 119 5.72 -6.89 8.58
N VAL A 120 6.49 -6.54 7.54
CA VAL A 120 7.57 -7.41 7.04
C VAL A 120 8.65 -7.62 8.11
N ALA A 121 8.98 -6.59 8.88
CA ALA A 121 9.95 -6.69 9.97
C ALA A 121 9.45 -7.51 11.16
N GLU A 122 8.13 -7.67 11.36
CA GLU A 122 7.57 -8.47 12.45
C GLU A 122 7.39 -9.95 12.06
N HIS A 123 7.01 -10.22 10.81
CA HIS A 123 6.57 -11.56 10.40
C HIS A 123 7.61 -12.40 9.63
N TYR A 124 8.74 -11.83 9.21
CA TYR A 124 9.73 -12.52 8.34
C TYR A 124 11.08 -12.82 9.01
N GLU A 125 11.16 -12.80 10.36
CA GLU A 125 12.36 -13.14 11.15
C GLU A 125 12.94 -14.54 10.88
#